data_AF-A0A2V7VXD3-F1
#
_entry.id   AF-A0A2V7VXD3-F1
#
_cell.length_a   1.000
_cell.length_b   1.000
_cell.length_c   1.000
_cell.angle_alpha   90.00
_cell.angle_beta   90.00
_cell.angle_gamma   90.00
#
_symmetry.space_group_name_H-M   'P 1'
#
loop_
_entity.id
_entity.type
_entity.pdbx_description
1 polymer ?
#
loop_
_entity_poly.entity_id
_entity_poly.type
_entity_poly.pdbx_seq_one_letter_code
_entity_poly.pdbx_strand_id
1 'polypeptide(L)'
;MRGTAFLAVVLSFAISAGAQTNVGLALDEVTDNRVAMGDLTGFLSLRVKLTGSGLDKALAARVIVKEAKDDRGTSLTDGSDKPDFFAREYNNGTLNFQVKQPARAASSVRLKGTIELYVPARDPAAIVKVSKALSKLDTPLTAAGLKTAKLTITPLSVKGYSAQLDSHKLDDKKIAELRAEGKKRGVPDDEIEKMIGLAKAMEGLNEQPQEGMVILSGTKADFDRIYRVEILGDDGKPIDVGSRSTSTRGDDATLMTMQPQKPPPANAALEFFVLTDKSRLSFPFDLKVTLP
;
A
#
# COMPACT_ATOMS: atom_id res chain seq x y z
N MET A 1 9.92 39.14 -21.01
CA MET A 1 11.08 38.30 -21.36
C MET A 1 10.84 36.90 -20.82
N ARG A 2 10.88 35.89 -21.68
CA ARG A 2 10.66 34.48 -21.36
C ARG A 2 11.94 33.92 -20.72
N GLY A 3 11.86 33.44 -19.48
CA GLY A 3 12.96 32.77 -18.79
C GLY A 3 12.88 31.26 -19.01
N THR A 4 13.84 30.72 -19.75
CA THR A 4 14.04 29.29 -20.05
C THR A 4 14.43 28.52 -18.79
N ALA A 5 13.63 27.52 -18.42
CA ALA A 5 13.98 26.51 -17.42
C ALA A 5 14.94 25.48 -18.03
N PHE A 6 16.12 25.31 -17.44
CA PHE A 6 17.06 24.25 -17.78
C PHE A 6 16.70 22.99 -16.98
N LEU A 7 16.23 21.96 -17.68
CA LEU A 7 16.09 20.61 -17.16
C LEU A 7 17.45 19.90 -17.31
N ALA A 8 18.19 19.73 -16.22
CA ALA A 8 19.45 19.00 -16.23
C ALA A 8 19.20 17.53 -15.86
N VAL A 9 19.30 16.64 -16.84
CA VAL A 9 19.31 15.18 -16.63
C VAL A 9 20.76 14.74 -16.44
N VAL A 10 21.15 14.42 -15.21
CA VAL A 10 22.50 13.90 -14.90
C VAL A 10 22.43 12.38 -14.74
N LEU A 11 23.04 11.65 -15.69
CA LEU A 11 23.22 10.20 -15.60
C LEU A 11 24.32 9.89 -14.59
N SER A 12 23.98 9.29 -13.45
CA SER A 12 24.96 8.90 -12.41
C SER A 12 25.17 7.38 -12.40
N PHE A 13 26.40 6.94 -12.61
CA PHE A 13 26.81 5.53 -12.50
C PHE A 13 27.07 5.15 -11.03
N ALA A 14 26.29 4.21 -10.49
CA ALA A 14 26.55 3.60 -9.18
C ALA A 14 27.44 2.35 -9.34
N ILE A 15 28.61 2.34 -8.69
CA ILE A 15 29.49 1.16 -8.61
C ILE A 15 29.11 0.39 -7.33
N SER A 16 28.41 -0.73 -7.47
CA SER A 16 28.18 -1.66 -6.35
C SER A 16 29.28 -2.71 -6.30
N ALA A 17 30.08 -2.70 -5.22
CA ALA A 17 31.00 -3.78 -4.87
C ALA A 17 30.46 -4.55 -3.65
N GLY A 18 30.12 -5.82 -3.85
CA GLY A 18 29.69 -6.74 -2.79
C GLY A 18 29.09 -8.02 -3.37
N ALA A 19 29.74 -9.16 -3.10
CA ALA A 19 29.45 -10.46 -3.70
C ALA A 19 28.03 -11.00 -3.41
N GLN A 20 27.42 -11.55 -4.47
CA GLN A 20 26.28 -12.48 -4.53
C GLN A 20 25.01 -12.13 -3.72
N THR A 21 24.27 -11.15 -4.23
CA THR A 21 22.79 -11.20 -4.24
C THR A 21 22.31 -10.87 -5.63
N ASN A 22 21.46 -11.73 -6.20
CA ASN A 22 21.07 -11.63 -7.61
C ASN A 22 20.10 -10.49 -7.92
N VAL A 23 19.72 -9.64 -6.94
CA VAL A 23 18.78 -8.54 -7.14
C VAL A 23 19.33 -7.27 -6.51
N GLY A 24 19.36 -6.18 -7.26
CA GLY A 24 19.88 -4.88 -6.83
C GLY A 24 19.02 -3.69 -7.29
N LEU A 25 19.47 -2.48 -6.96
CA LEU A 25 18.84 -1.22 -7.38
C LEU A 25 19.79 -0.45 -8.30
N ALA A 26 19.26 0.00 -9.44
CA ALA A 26 19.87 1.05 -10.25
C ALA A 26 19.09 2.34 -10.02
N LEU A 27 19.79 3.42 -9.67
CA LEU A 27 19.19 4.74 -9.56
C LEU A 27 18.77 5.23 -10.95
N ASP A 28 17.53 5.70 -11.08
CA ASP A 28 16.97 6.18 -12.34
C ASP A 28 16.72 7.70 -12.30
N GLU A 29 16.13 8.20 -11.20
CA GLU A 29 15.88 9.64 -11.02
C GLU A 29 15.98 10.04 -9.56
N VAL A 30 16.45 11.27 -9.34
CA VAL A 30 16.49 11.93 -8.03
C VAL A 30 15.75 13.24 -8.16
N THR A 31 14.68 13.41 -7.38
CA THR A 31 14.00 14.69 -7.25
C THR A 31 14.29 15.25 -5.87
N ASP A 32 15.15 16.27 -5.83
CA ASP A 32 15.52 16.95 -4.60
C ASP A 32 14.63 18.18 -4.38
N ASN A 33 13.71 18.07 -3.42
CA ASN A 33 12.76 19.11 -3.11
C ASN A 33 13.04 19.70 -1.72
N ARG A 34 14.10 20.52 -1.60
CA ARG A 34 14.46 21.21 -0.34
C ARG A 34 13.61 22.46 -0.12
N VAL A 35 12.30 22.31 -0.03
CA VAL A 35 11.39 23.40 0.31
C VAL A 35 11.21 23.48 1.82
N ALA A 36 11.26 24.70 2.34
CA ALA A 36 10.86 25.02 3.71
C ALA A 36 9.99 26.28 3.66
N MET A 37 8.67 26.11 3.78
CA MET A 37 7.69 27.20 3.83
C MET A 37 6.70 26.93 4.97
N GLY A 38 6.91 27.56 6.13
CA GLY A 38 6.14 27.26 7.34
C GLY A 38 6.31 25.80 7.75
N ASP A 39 5.20 25.08 7.93
CA ASP A 39 5.18 23.67 8.32
C ASP A 39 5.38 22.68 7.15
N LEU A 40 5.43 23.18 5.90
CA LEU A 40 5.75 22.34 4.75
C LEU A 40 7.24 22.05 4.73
N THR A 41 7.58 20.80 5.03
CA THR A 41 8.94 20.27 4.91
C THR A 41 9.11 19.51 3.61
N GLY A 42 10.23 19.75 2.94
CA GLY A 42 10.61 19.08 1.72
C GLY A 42 10.92 17.58 1.89
N PHE A 43 11.16 16.92 0.77
CA PHE A 43 11.52 15.49 0.71
C PHE A 43 12.50 15.23 -0.43
N LEU A 44 13.21 14.11 -0.33
CA LEU A 44 13.98 13.55 -1.42
C LEU A 44 13.21 12.36 -2.00
N SER A 45 12.79 12.47 -3.26
CA SER A 45 12.15 11.37 -3.98
C SER A 45 13.16 10.65 -4.85
N LEU A 46 13.19 9.32 -4.75
CA LEU A 46 14.07 8.47 -5.53
C LEU A 46 13.25 7.53 -6.39
N ARG A 47 13.56 7.52 -7.68
CA ARG A 47 13.12 6.49 -8.62
C ARG A 47 14.25 5.51 -8.86
N VAL A 48 13.98 4.23 -8.67
CA VAL A 48 14.95 3.15 -8.84
C VAL A 48 14.39 2.04 -9.72
N LYS A 49 15.26 1.40 -10.49
CA LYS A 49 14.95 0.20 -11.26
C LYS A 49 15.53 -1.02 -10.55
N LEU A 50 14.71 -2.05 -10.39
CA LEU A 50 15.20 -3.35 -9.93
C LEU A 50 16.06 -3.99 -11.02
N THR A 51 17.19 -4.54 -10.63
CA THR A 51 18.12 -5.22 -11.54
C THR A 51 18.40 -6.65 -11.06
N GLY A 52 18.83 -7.52 -11.97
CA GLY A 52 19.29 -8.87 -11.67
C GLY A 52 18.26 -9.99 -11.91
N SER A 53 18.60 -11.22 -11.54
CA SER A 53 17.86 -12.43 -11.94
C SER A 53 16.72 -12.80 -10.99
N GLY A 54 15.66 -13.42 -11.50
CA GLY A 54 14.53 -13.90 -10.69
C GLY A 54 13.45 -12.84 -10.46
N LEU A 55 13.64 -11.64 -11.02
CA LEU A 55 12.63 -10.60 -11.05
C LEU A 55 11.39 -11.04 -11.84
N ASP A 56 11.56 -11.79 -12.93
CA ASP A 56 10.48 -12.36 -13.75
C ASP A 56 9.45 -13.16 -12.95
N LYS A 57 9.85 -13.75 -11.81
CA LYS A 57 8.97 -14.54 -10.94
C LYS A 57 8.28 -13.70 -9.87
N ALA A 58 8.72 -12.48 -9.65
CA ALA A 58 8.18 -11.59 -8.62
C ALA A 58 6.98 -10.81 -9.17
N LEU A 59 5.82 -10.98 -8.53
CA LEU A 59 4.61 -10.22 -8.85
C LEU A 59 4.70 -8.77 -8.36
N ALA A 60 5.37 -8.57 -7.22
CA ALA A 60 5.47 -7.28 -6.57
C ALA A 60 6.82 -7.07 -5.90
N ALA A 61 7.13 -5.81 -5.61
CA ALA A 61 8.32 -5.45 -4.87
C ALA A 61 8.12 -4.20 -4.02
N ARG A 62 8.94 -4.04 -2.99
CA ARG A 62 9.06 -2.80 -2.23
C ARG A 62 10.49 -2.55 -1.79
N VAL A 63 10.78 -1.30 -1.49
CA VAL A 63 12.06 -0.88 -0.90
C VAL A 63 11.79 -0.42 0.53
N ILE A 64 12.46 -1.04 1.49
CA ILE A 64 12.46 -0.62 2.89
C ILE A 64 13.79 0.04 3.16
N VAL A 65 13.79 1.35 3.42
CA VAL A 65 14.98 2.09 3.81
C VAL A 65 15.14 1.97 5.33
N LYS A 66 16.24 1.36 5.77
CA LYS A 66 16.54 1.18 7.20
C LYS A 66 17.40 2.31 7.75
N GLU A 67 18.32 2.81 6.92
CA GLU A 67 19.19 3.93 7.25
C GLU A 67 19.27 4.88 6.05
N ALA A 68 19.20 6.17 6.31
CA ALA A 68 19.41 7.22 5.33
C ALA A 68 20.13 8.39 6.00
N LYS A 69 21.32 8.73 5.52
CA LYS A 69 22.11 9.85 6.04
C LYS A 69 22.69 10.68 4.92
N ASP A 70 22.64 11.99 5.04
CA ASP A 70 23.40 12.87 4.17
C ASP A 70 24.89 12.94 4.59
N ASP A 71 25.72 13.54 3.74
CA ASP A 71 27.15 13.76 4.02
C ASP A 71 27.44 14.78 5.13
N ARG A 72 26.41 15.44 5.68
CA ARG A 72 26.47 16.30 6.87
C ARG A 72 26.07 15.55 8.15
N GLY A 73 25.70 14.28 8.03
CA GLY A 73 25.28 13.43 9.15
C GLY A 73 23.80 13.55 9.52
N THR A 74 22.99 14.31 8.76
CA THR A 74 21.55 14.44 8.98
C THR A 74 20.86 13.12 8.65
N SER A 75 20.05 12.60 9.59
CA SER A 75 19.24 11.40 9.36
C SER A 75 17.99 11.74 8.56
N LEU A 76 17.76 11.03 7.46
CA LEU A 76 16.64 11.27 6.55
C LEU A 76 15.50 10.25 6.72
N THR A 77 15.67 9.28 7.59
CA THR A 77 14.64 8.31 7.97
C THR A 77 14.84 7.92 9.43
N ASP A 78 13.80 7.39 10.04
CA ASP A 78 13.83 6.67 11.32
C ASP A 78 13.68 5.15 11.13
N GLY A 79 13.60 4.68 9.88
CA GLY A 79 13.48 3.26 9.53
C GLY A 79 12.12 2.65 9.90
N SER A 80 11.14 3.47 10.31
CA SER A 80 9.81 3.00 10.69
C SER A 80 8.90 2.77 9.47
N ASP A 81 9.19 3.42 8.36
CA ASP A 81 8.40 3.33 7.12
C ASP A 81 8.43 1.92 6.54
N LYS A 82 7.24 1.36 6.33
CA LYS A 82 7.03 0.07 5.67
C LYS A 82 6.07 0.28 4.51
N PRO A 83 6.57 0.70 3.33
CA PRO A 83 5.70 0.88 2.19
C PRO A 83 5.05 -0.44 1.77
N ASP A 84 3.92 -0.32 1.10
CA ASP A 84 3.22 -1.47 0.52
C ASP A 84 4.01 -2.07 -0.65
N PHE A 85 3.64 -3.30 -1.02
CA PHE A 85 4.16 -3.95 -2.21
C PHE A 85 3.58 -3.31 -3.47
N PHE A 86 4.45 -2.82 -4.35
CA PHE A 86 4.06 -2.30 -5.65
C PHE A 86 4.09 -3.42 -6.69
N ALA A 87 3.01 -3.58 -7.46
CA ALA A 87 2.98 -4.56 -8.53
C ALA A 87 4.00 -4.18 -9.61
N ARG A 88 4.78 -5.14 -10.07
CA ARG A 88 5.88 -4.88 -11.01
C ARG A 88 5.41 -4.63 -12.45
N GLU A 89 4.19 -5.07 -12.77
CA GLU A 89 3.59 -4.97 -14.11
C GLU A 89 3.25 -3.53 -14.54
N TYR A 90 2.95 -2.63 -13.59
CA TYR A 90 2.52 -1.26 -13.94
C TYR A 90 3.67 -0.35 -14.40
N ASN A 91 4.90 -0.56 -13.94
CA ASN A 91 6.03 0.36 -14.18
C ASN A 91 7.33 -0.36 -14.58
N ASN A 92 7.23 -1.53 -15.21
CA ASN A 92 8.37 -2.34 -15.65
C ASN A 92 9.41 -2.60 -14.52
N GLY A 93 8.94 -2.81 -13.29
CA GLY A 93 9.80 -3.00 -12.12
C GLY A 93 10.49 -1.75 -11.57
N THR A 94 10.03 -0.54 -11.95
CA THR A 94 10.49 0.73 -11.38
C THR A 94 9.74 1.03 -10.09
N LEU A 95 10.46 1.42 -9.05
CA LEU A 95 9.94 1.74 -7.73
C LEU A 95 10.25 3.19 -7.37
N ASN A 96 9.31 3.86 -6.72
CA ASN A 96 9.49 5.19 -6.15
C ASN A 96 9.41 5.11 -4.64
N PHE A 97 10.29 5.79 -3.93
CA PHE A 97 10.21 5.96 -2.49
C PHE A 97 10.78 7.32 -2.08
N GLN A 98 10.39 7.80 -0.90
CA GLN A 98 10.78 9.09 -0.39
C GLN A 98 11.53 8.94 0.94
N VAL A 99 12.43 9.87 1.20
CA VAL A 99 13.04 10.11 2.52
C VAL A 99 12.92 11.59 2.87
N LYS A 100 13.14 11.95 4.14
CA LYS A 100 13.12 13.35 4.61
C LYS A 100 14.14 14.19 3.83
N GLN A 101 13.90 15.50 3.77
CA GLN A 101 14.81 16.43 3.08
C GLN A 101 16.25 16.37 3.63
N PRO A 102 17.27 16.30 2.75
CA PRO A 102 18.68 16.49 3.11
C PRO A 102 18.95 17.91 3.65
N ALA A 103 20.05 18.09 4.38
CA ALA A 103 20.51 19.42 4.74
C ALA A 103 20.81 20.26 3.48
N ARG A 104 20.55 21.57 3.54
CA ARG A 104 20.75 22.46 2.38
C ARG A 104 22.16 22.44 1.81
N ALA A 105 23.17 22.20 2.65
CA ALA A 105 24.57 22.14 2.25
C ALA A 105 25.07 20.72 1.91
N ALA A 106 24.17 19.72 1.91
CA ALA A 106 24.51 18.36 1.56
C ALA A 106 24.69 18.20 0.05
N SER A 107 25.67 17.38 -0.34
CA SER A 107 25.96 17.05 -1.74
C SER A 107 25.69 15.59 -2.08
N SER A 108 25.53 14.74 -1.07
CA SER A 108 25.22 13.33 -1.26
C SER A 108 24.44 12.73 -0.09
N VAL A 109 23.76 11.63 -0.37
CA VAL A 109 23.02 10.80 0.59
C VAL A 109 23.48 9.36 0.45
N ARG A 110 23.63 8.67 1.58
CA ARG A 110 23.80 7.22 1.63
C ARG A 110 22.55 6.56 2.21
N LEU A 111 22.03 5.58 1.48
CA LEU A 111 20.83 4.83 1.80
C LEU A 111 21.21 3.36 1.98
N LYS A 112 20.75 2.75 3.07
CA LYS A 112 20.86 1.31 3.29
C LYS A 112 19.49 0.75 3.63
N GLY A 113 19.24 -0.47 3.17
CA GLY A 113 17.94 -1.06 3.40
C GLY A 113 17.79 -2.45 2.83
N THR A 114 16.56 -2.80 2.50
CA THR A 114 16.19 -4.10 1.97
C THR A 114 15.20 -3.93 0.83
N ILE A 115 15.49 -4.58 -0.29
CA ILE A 115 14.54 -4.83 -1.36
C ILE A 115 13.77 -6.08 -0.95
N GLU A 116 12.44 -6.00 -0.91
CA GLU A 116 11.60 -7.18 -0.73
C GLU A 116 10.86 -7.50 -2.02
N LEU A 117 10.95 -8.74 -2.48
CA LEU A 117 10.18 -9.27 -3.59
C LEU A 117 9.09 -10.20 -3.08
N TYR A 118 7.90 -10.10 -3.66
CA TYR A 118 6.82 -11.06 -3.45
C TYR A 118 6.76 -12.06 -4.60
N VAL A 119 7.02 -13.32 -4.26
CA VAL A 119 7.11 -14.47 -5.18
C VAL A 119 6.19 -15.59 -4.65
N PRO A 120 4.86 -15.49 -4.85
CA PRO A 120 3.90 -16.42 -4.27
C PRO A 120 4.13 -17.87 -4.69
N ALA A 121 4.60 -18.11 -5.92
CA ALA A 121 4.88 -19.46 -6.42
C ALA A 121 5.91 -20.25 -5.57
N ARG A 122 6.68 -19.59 -4.70
CA ARG A 122 7.61 -20.26 -3.78
C ARG A 122 6.93 -20.89 -2.57
N ASP A 123 5.69 -20.51 -2.29
CA ASP A 123 4.94 -21.00 -1.15
C ASP A 123 3.50 -21.31 -1.55
N PRO A 124 3.10 -22.59 -1.62
CA PRO A 124 1.72 -22.97 -1.90
C PRO A 124 0.71 -22.33 -0.93
N ALA A 125 1.12 -21.97 0.29
CA ALA A 125 0.25 -21.28 1.24
C ALA A 125 0.05 -19.78 0.92
N ALA A 126 0.84 -19.22 0.00
CA ALA A 126 0.70 -17.85 -0.46
C ALA A 126 -0.40 -17.68 -1.53
N ILE A 127 -0.98 -18.77 -2.04
CA ILE A 127 -2.10 -18.74 -2.98
C ILE A 127 -3.24 -19.57 -2.40
N VAL A 128 -4.28 -18.89 -1.95
CA VAL A 128 -5.44 -19.54 -1.32
C VAL A 128 -6.64 -19.39 -2.23
N LYS A 129 -7.08 -20.49 -2.83
CA LYS A 129 -8.31 -20.53 -3.63
C LYS A 129 -9.50 -20.96 -2.77
N VAL A 130 -10.57 -20.18 -2.82
CA VAL A 130 -11.84 -20.45 -2.15
C VAL A 130 -12.91 -20.65 -3.21
N SER A 131 -13.25 -21.91 -3.46
CA SER A 131 -14.30 -22.29 -4.41
C SER A 131 -15.66 -21.79 -3.94
N LYS A 132 -16.49 -21.27 -4.86
CA LYS A 132 -17.84 -20.79 -4.57
C LYS A 132 -17.89 -19.73 -3.47
N ALA A 133 -16.84 -18.91 -3.36
CA ALA A 133 -16.71 -17.88 -2.34
C ALA A 133 -17.89 -16.91 -2.34
N LEU A 134 -18.46 -16.57 -3.51
CA LEU A 134 -19.60 -15.64 -3.59
C LEU A 134 -20.97 -16.30 -3.39
N SER A 135 -21.04 -17.62 -3.20
CA SER A 135 -22.33 -18.35 -3.10
C SER A 135 -23.05 -18.15 -1.77
N LYS A 136 -22.31 -17.71 -0.74
CA LYS A 136 -22.84 -17.46 0.61
C LYS A 136 -22.30 -16.13 1.13
N LEU A 137 -23.04 -15.08 0.83
CA LEU A 137 -22.73 -13.73 1.30
C LEU A 137 -23.07 -13.58 2.79
N ASP A 138 -22.49 -12.56 3.41
CA ASP A 138 -22.67 -12.14 4.81
C ASP A 138 -22.25 -13.22 5.83
N THR A 139 -21.47 -14.21 5.38
CA THR A 139 -20.89 -15.27 6.23
C THR A 139 -19.39 -15.38 5.98
N PRO A 140 -18.55 -15.54 7.03
CA PRO A 140 -17.11 -15.72 6.84
C PRO A 140 -16.79 -16.91 5.94
N LEU A 141 -15.82 -16.72 5.05
CA LEU A 141 -15.33 -17.78 4.18
C LEU A 141 -14.62 -18.87 4.98
N THR A 142 -14.92 -20.12 4.65
CA THR A 142 -14.30 -21.29 5.27
C THR A 142 -13.45 -22.01 4.23
N ALA A 143 -12.13 -21.87 4.33
CA ALA A 143 -11.17 -22.64 3.54
C ALA A 143 -9.93 -22.97 4.38
N ALA A 144 -9.35 -24.16 4.17
CA ALA A 144 -8.15 -24.58 4.90
C ALA A 144 -6.99 -23.59 4.74
N GLY A 145 -6.79 -23.06 3.53
CA GLY A 145 -5.77 -22.05 3.25
C GLY A 145 -5.99 -20.74 4.02
N LEU A 146 -7.24 -20.26 4.14
CA LEU A 146 -7.55 -19.04 4.90
C LEU A 146 -7.26 -19.23 6.39
N LYS A 147 -7.62 -20.39 6.95
CA LYS A 147 -7.32 -20.73 8.35
C LYS A 147 -5.81 -20.78 8.60
N THR A 148 -5.03 -21.41 7.71
CA THR A 148 -3.57 -21.46 7.79
C THR A 148 -2.95 -20.06 7.69
N ALA A 149 -3.49 -19.22 6.80
CA ALA A 149 -3.09 -17.83 6.65
C ALA A 149 -3.59 -16.91 7.79
N LYS A 150 -4.41 -17.43 8.72
CA LYS A 150 -5.06 -16.69 9.80
C LYS A 150 -5.87 -15.50 9.26
N LEU A 151 -6.62 -15.75 8.18
CA LEU A 151 -7.47 -14.77 7.52
C LEU A 151 -8.94 -15.04 7.85
N THR A 152 -9.65 -14.00 8.26
CA THR A 152 -11.12 -14.03 8.44
C THR A 152 -11.77 -13.04 7.49
N ILE A 153 -12.14 -13.51 6.30
CA ILE A 153 -12.73 -12.67 5.24
C ILE A 153 -14.19 -13.07 5.02
N THR A 154 -15.07 -12.08 4.90
CA THR A 154 -16.50 -12.24 4.67
C THR A 154 -16.89 -11.48 3.40
N PRO A 155 -17.37 -12.15 2.33
CA PRO A 155 -18.01 -11.46 1.22
C PRO A 155 -19.36 -10.91 1.67
N LEU A 156 -19.64 -9.65 1.36
CA LEU A 156 -20.87 -8.99 1.78
C LEU A 156 -21.88 -8.90 0.65
N SER A 157 -23.16 -8.99 1.00
CA SER A 157 -24.24 -8.50 0.15
C SER A 157 -24.31 -6.97 0.19
N VAL A 158 -25.06 -6.37 -0.73
CA VAL A 158 -25.40 -4.94 -0.70
C VAL A 158 -25.99 -4.54 0.65
N LYS A 159 -26.84 -5.39 1.23
CA LYS A 159 -27.45 -5.17 2.53
C LYS A 159 -26.43 -5.28 3.68
N GLY A 160 -25.57 -6.28 3.65
CA GLY A 160 -24.50 -6.45 4.65
C GLY A 160 -23.51 -5.29 4.63
N TYR A 161 -23.12 -4.84 3.43
CA TYR A 161 -22.29 -3.66 3.26
C TYR A 161 -22.96 -2.42 3.83
N SER A 162 -24.23 -2.16 3.47
CA SER A 162 -24.97 -1.01 4.00
C SER A 162 -25.08 -1.03 5.52
N ALA A 163 -25.35 -2.20 6.11
CA ALA A 163 -25.38 -2.36 7.57
C ALA A 163 -24.01 -2.06 8.22
N GLN A 164 -22.90 -2.45 7.58
CA GLN A 164 -21.56 -2.14 8.05
C GLN A 164 -21.24 -0.64 7.90
N LEU A 165 -21.69 0.02 6.82
CA LEU A 165 -21.59 1.47 6.70
C LEU A 165 -22.34 2.17 7.84
N ASP A 166 -23.57 1.73 8.11
CA ASP A 166 -24.42 2.29 9.15
C ASP A 166 -23.84 2.12 10.56
N SER A 167 -23.24 0.96 10.87
CA SER A 167 -22.60 0.72 12.17
C SER A 167 -21.39 1.63 12.43
N HIS A 168 -20.76 2.14 11.36
CA HIS A 168 -19.60 3.01 11.45
C HIS A 168 -19.90 4.50 11.37
N LYS A 169 -21.16 4.90 11.15
CA LYS A 169 -21.57 6.30 11.18
C LYS A 169 -21.22 7.00 12.50
N LEU A 170 -20.95 8.29 12.43
CA LEU A 170 -20.75 9.20 13.55
C LEU A 170 -22.08 9.44 14.27
N ASP A 171 -22.38 8.57 15.23
CA ASP A 171 -23.44 8.79 16.20
C ASP A 171 -23.00 9.77 17.31
N ASP A 172 -23.96 10.21 18.12
CA ASP A 172 -23.72 11.18 19.19
C ASP A 172 -22.67 10.71 20.21
N LYS A 173 -22.55 9.39 20.40
CA LYS A 173 -21.57 8.79 21.31
C LYS A 173 -20.16 8.94 20.75
N LYS A 174 -19.92 8.55 19.49
CA LYS A 174 -18.61 8.70 18.83
C LYS A 174 -18.20 10.16 18.70
N ILE A 175 -19.17 11.05 18.45
CA ILE A 175 -18.92 12.49 18.42
C ILE A 175 -18.47 12.99 19.80
N ALA A 176 -19.11 12.54 20.88
CA ALA A 176 -18.70 12.89 22.24
C ALA A 176 -17.29 12.36 22.57
N GLU A 177 -16.96 11.15 22.13
CA GLU A 177 -15.62 10.56 22.27
C GLU A 177 -14.56 11.36 21.50
N LEU A 178 -14.82 11.74 20.24
CA LEU A 178 -13.92 12.58 19.44
C LEU A 178 -13.69 13.95 20.09
N ARG A 179 -14.73 14.56 20.67
CA ARG A 179 -14.59 15.82 21.43
C ARG A 179 -13.70 15.64 22.66
N ALA A 180 -13.91 14.57 23.42
CA ALA A 180 -13.13 14.28 24.61
C ALA A 180 -11.65 14.00 24.26
N GLU A 181 -11.41 13.26 23.18
CA GLU A 181 -10.05 12.96 22.71
C GLU A 181 -9.35 14.20 22.14
N GLY A 182 -10.03 15.00 21.33
CA GLY A 182 -9.51 16.26 20.81
C GLY A 182 -9.09 17.20 21.93
N LYS A 183 -9.94 17.35 22.96
CA LYS A 183 -9.63 18.12 24.17
C LYS A 183 -8.40 17.57 24.90
N LYS A 184 -8.30 16.26 25.05
CA LYS A 184 -7.13 15.60 25.67
C LYS A 184 -5.85 15.82 24.89
N ARG A 185 -5.93 15.92 23.57
CA ARG A 185 -4.80 16.21 22.67
C ARG A 185 -4.50 17.71 22.52
N GLY A 186 -5.24 18.58 23.21
CA GLY A 186 -5.03 20.03 23.17
C GLY A 186 -5.52 20.70 21.87
N VAL A 187 -6.39 20.03 21.11
CA VAL A 187 -6.99 20.59 19.89
C VAL A 187 -8.05 21.62 20.28
N PRO A 188 -8.09 22.82 19.67
CA PRO A 188 -9.12 23.83 19.91
C PRO A 188 -10.54 23.32 19.61
N ASP A 189 -11.52 23.72 20.42
CA ASP A 189 -12.93 23.28 20.28
C ASP A 189 -13.51 23.59 18.89
N ASP A 190 -13.16 24.73 18.28
CA ASP A 190 -13.64 25.09 16.95
C ASP A 190 -13.03 24.21 15.84
N GLU A 191 -11.78 23.75 16.00
CA GLU A 191 -11.13 22.82 15.09
C GLU A 191 -11.70 21.41 15.22
N ILE A 192 -12.02 20.97 16.45
CA ILE A 192 -12.73 19.73 16.72
C ILE A 192 -14.10 19.72 16.01
N GLU A 193 -14.90 20.78 16.15
CA GLU A 193 -16.21 20.86 15.49
C GLU A 193 -16.09 20.91 13.96
N LYS A 194 -15.07 21.59 13.41
CA LYS A 194 -14.78 21.57 11.96
C LYS A 194 -14.45 20.16 11.47
N MET A 195 -13.62 19.41 12.20
CA MET A 195 -13.28 18.02 11.86
C MET A 195 -14.51 17.11 11.91
N ILE A 196 -15.35 17.23 12.94
CA ILE A 196 -16.61 16.48 13.05
C ILE A 196 -17.56 16.84 11.89
N GLY A 197 -17.69 18.12 11.57
CA GLY A 197 -18.51 18.59 10.45
C GLY A 197 -18.02 18.04 9.10
N LEU A 198 -16.70 18.04 8.86
CA LEU A 198 -16.10 17.45 7.68
C LEU A 198 -16.33 15.93 7.61
N ALA A 199 -16.12 15.22 8.72
CA ALA A 199 -16.32 13.78 8.77
C ALA A 199 -17.78 13.40 8.48
N LYS A 200 -18.75 14.13 9.04
CA LYS A 200 -20.19 13.97 8.71
C LYS A 200 -20.48 14.26 7.24
N ALA A 201 -19.88 15.30 6.67
CA ALA A 201 -20.05 15.63 5.25
C ALA A 201 -19.48 14.52 4.35
N MET A 202 -18.34 13.93 4.71
CA MET A 202 -17.74 12.79 3.99
C MET A 202 -18.54 11.50 4.15
N GLU A 203 -19.18 11.26 5.29
CA GLU A 203 -20.13 10.13 5.45
C GLU A 203 -21.32 10.23 4.50
N GLY A 204 -21.79 11.44 4.21
CA GLY A 204 -22.86 11.70 3.24
C GLY A 204 -22.46 11.43 1.78
N LEU A 205 -21.17 11.31 1.50
CA LEU A 205 -20.60 10.99 0.18
C LEU A 205 -20.30 9.51 -0.02
N ASN A 206 -20.71 8.62 0.91
CA ASN A 206 -20.46 7.19 0.80
C ASN A 206 -20.94 6.65 -0.56
N GLU A 207 -20.04 5.97 -1.28
CA GLU A 207 -20.38 5.26 -2.51
C GLU A 207 -21.47 4.24 -2.23
N GLN A 208 -22.62 4.39 -2.89
CA GLN A 208 -23.61 3.32 -2.90
C GLN A 208 -23.01 2.13 -3.65
N PRO A 209 -23.16 0.91 -3.12
CA PRO A 209 -22.63 -0.27 -3.77
C PRO A 209 -23.27 -0.41 -5.15
N GLN A 210 -22.43 -0.49 -6.18
CA GLN A 210 -22.90 -0.68 -7.55
C GLN A 210 -23.30 -2.14 -7.77
N GLU A 211 -24.20 -2.36 -8.73
CA GLU A 211 -24.57 -3.71 -9.12
C GLU A 211 -23.35 -4.47 -9.66
N GLY A 212 -23.18 -5.73 -9.25
CA GLY A 212 -22.04 -6.57 -9.62
C GLY A 212 -20.73 -6.29 -8.87
N MET A 213 -20.71 -5.30 -7.95
CA MET A 213 -19.56 -5.05 -7.08
C MET A 213 -19.32 -6.25 -6.14
N VAL A 214 -18.05 -6.63 -5.95
CA VAL A 214 -17.64 -7.60 -4.94
C VAL A 214 -17.07 -6.86 -3.74
N ILE A 215 -17.62 -7.13 -2.57
CA ILE A 215 -17.28 -6.45 -1.32
C ILE A 215 -16.80 -7.49 -0.32
N LEU A 216 -15.60 -7.28 0.22
CA LEU A 216 -14.99 -8.15 1.21
C LEU A 216 -14.78 -7.37 2.52
N SER A 217 -15.14 -8.00 3.63
CA SER A 217 -14.96 -7.48 4.97
C SER A 217 -13.99 -8.33 5.76
N GLY A 218 -13.20 -7.70 6.62
CA GLY A 218 -12.19 -8.33 7.47
C GLY A 218 -11.56 -7.30 8.40
N THR A 219 -10.51 -7.69 9.11
CA THR A 219 -9.72 -6.76 9.94
C THR A 219 -8.60 -6.11 9.13
N LYS A 220 -8.05 -5.00 9.63
CA LYS A 220 -6.82 -4.42 9.06
C LYS A 220 -5.70 -5.47 8.98
N ALA A 221 -5.53 -6.28 10.03
CA ALA A 221 -4.51 -7.33 10.06
C ALA A 221 -4.72 -8.43 9.01
N ASP A 222 -5.97 -8.70 8.60
CA ASP A 222 -6.25 -9.61 7.50
C ASP A 222 -5.80 -9.01 6.17
N PHE A 223 -6.16 -7.77 5.88
CA PHE A 223 -5.81 -7.11 4.63
C PHE A 223 -4.33 -6.75 4.52
N ASP A 224 -3.64 -6.45 5.62
CA ASP A 224 -2.19 -6.26 5.66
C ASP A 224 -1.41 -7.54 5.26
N ARG A 225 -2.06 -8.72 5.34
CA ARG A 225 -1.50 -9.99 4.87
C ARG A 225 -1.91 -10.34 3.45
N ILE A 226 -2.87 -9.64 2.84
CA ILE A 226 -3.36 -9.92 1.49
C ILE A 226 -2.70 -8.93 0.53
N TYR A 227 -1.89 -9.46 -0.40
CA TYR A 227 -1.32 -8.66 -1.48
C TYR A 227 -2.37 -8.35 -2.56
N ARG A 228 -3.14 -9.37 -2.97
CA ARG A 228 -4.11 -9.28 -4.07
C ARG A 228 -5.21 -10.29 -3.85
N VAL A 229 -6.41 -9.95 -4.29
CA VAL A 229 -7.51 -10.90 -4.48
C VAL A 229 -7.85 -10.95 -5.95
N GLU A 230 -8.15 -12.13 -6.49
CA GLU A 230 -8.66 -12.28 -7.85
C GLU A 230 -10.04 -12.94 -7.80
N ILE A 231 -10.94 -12.45 -8.64
CA ILE A 231 -12.28 -13.02 -8.82
C ILE A 231 -12.19 -13.96 -10.02
N LEU A 232 -12.52 -15.23 -9.84
CA LEU A 232 -12.43 -16.22 -10.90
C LEU A 232 -13.81 -16.53 -11.49
N GLY A 233 -13.90 -16.51 -12.82
CA GLY A 233 -15.08 -16.94 -13.56
C GLY A 233 -15.30 -18.45 -13.53
N ASP A 234 -16.37 -18.92 -14.16
CA ASP A 234 -16.70 -20.36 -14.23
C ASP A 234 -15.65 -21.17 -15.00
N ASP A 235 -14.92 -20.54 -15.92
CA ASP A 235 -13.80 -21.13 -16.64
C ASP A 235 -12.50 -21.15 -15.83
N GLY A 236 -12.55 -20.66 -14.58
CA GLY A 236 -11.41 -20.56 -13.67
C GLY A 236 -10.45 -19.43 -14.00
N LYS A 237 -10.73 -18.58 -14.99
CA LYS A 237 -9.87 -17.44 -15.34
C LYS A 237 -10.22 -16.20 -14.51
N PRO A 238 -9.25 -15.31 -14.25
CA PRO A 238 -9.51 -14.04 -13.59
C PRO A 238 -10.49 -13.17 -14.38
N ILE A 239 -11.45 -12.58 -13.67
CA ILE A 239 -12.33 -11.52 -14.17
C ILE A 239 -11.61 -10.20 -13.94
N ASP A 240 -11.52 -9.39 -15.00
CA ASP A 240 -10.90 -8.07 -14.92
C ASP A 240 -11.67 -7.14 -13.98
N VAL A 241 -10.93 -6.39 -13.16
CA VAL A 241 -11.46 -5.49 -12.12
C VAL A 241 -11.04 -4.07 -12.49
N GLY A 242 -12.03 -3.25 -12.86
CA GLY A 242 -11.80 -1.87 -13.30
C GLY A 242 -11.38 -0.92 -12.18
N SER A 243 -11.87 -1.17 -10.97
CA SER A 243 -11.46 -0.42 -9.79
C SER A 243 -11.39 -1.32 -8.56
N ARG A 244 -10.41 -1.04 -7.70
CA ARG A 244 -10.29 -1.64 -6.37
C ARG A 244 -9.99 -0.54 -5.37
N SER A 245 -10.66 -0.59 -4.23
CA SER A 245 -10.33 0.24 -3.08
C SER A 245 -10.34 -0.60 -1.82
N THR A 246 -9.49 -0.23 -0.86
CA THR A 246 -9.50 -0.78 0.49
C THR A 246 -9.59 0.38 1.45
N SER A 247 -10.56 0.36 2.36
CA SER A 247 -10.75 1.39 3.37
C SER A 247 -10.90 0.74 4.74
N THR A 248 -10.11 1.21 5.72
CA THR A 248 -10.28 0.87 7.13
C THR A 248 -11.16 1.92 7.80
N ARG A 249 -12.15 1.49 8.57
CA ARG A 249 -13.14 2.33 9.23
C ARG A 249 -13.18 1.99 10.73
N GLY A 250 -12.82 2.95 11.58
CA GLY A 250 -12.87 2.79 13.04
C GLY A 250 -12.05 1.60 13.55
N ASP A 251 -12.63 0.84 14.49
CA ASP A 251 -12.07 -0.28 15.28
C ASP A 251 -11.61 -1.49 14.44
N ASP A 252 -10.61 -1.28 13.57
CA ASP A 252 -9.95 -2.27 12.70
C ASP A 252 -10.81 -2.91 11.59
N ALA A 253 -12.10 -2.59 11.48
CA ALA A 253 -12.94 -3.07 10.40
C ALA A 253 -12.46 -2.49 9.06
N THR A 254 -12.14 -3.38 8.12
CA THR A 254 -11.63 -3.01 6.80
C THR A 254 -12.50 -3.61 5.72
N LEU A 255 -12.80 -2.78 4.72
CA LEU A 255 -13.62 -3.12 3.57
C LEU A 255 -12.76 -3.00 2.32
N MET A 256 -12.71 -4.07 1.53
CA MET A 256 -12.19 -4.04 0.18
C MET A 256 -13.38 -4.10 -0.78
N THR A 257 -13.43 -3.14 -1.70
CA THR A 257 -14.40 -3.15 -2.78
C THR A 257 -13.67 -3.37 -4.10
N MET A 258 -14.28 -4.18 -4.97
CA MET A 258 -13.80 -4.47 -6.31
C MET A 258 -14.98 -4.29 -7.25
N GLN A 259 -14.79 -3.51 -8.32
CA GLN A 259 -15.75 -3.36 -9.41
C GLN A 259 -15.27 -4.18 -10.61
N PRO A 260 -15.81 -5.39 -10.83
CA PRO A 260 -15.52 -6.18 -12.01
C PRO A 260 -16.03 -5.47 -13.26
N GLN A 261 -15.32 -5.61 -14.38
CA GLN A 261 -15.78 -5.13 -15.69
C GLN A 261 -17.04 -5.87 -16.18
N LYS A 262 -17.27 -7.08 -15.66
CA LYS A 262 -18.45 -7.90 -15.93
C LYS A 262 -18.93 -8.52 -14.62
N PRO A 263 -20.26 -8.59 -14.37
CA PRO A 263 -20.78 -9.20 -13.15
C PRO A 263 -20.22 -10.61 -12.96
N PRO A 264 -19.70 -10.95 -11.77
CA PRO A 264 -19.16 -12.27 -11.52
C PRO A 264 -20.30 -13.29 -11.41
N PRO A 265 -20.05 -14.57 -11.75
CA PRO A 265 -20.99 -15.65 -11.43
C PRO A 265 -21.33 -15.67 -9.93
N ALA A 266 -22.56 -16.03 -9.59
CA ALA A 266 -23.00 -16.10 -8.19
C ALA A 266 -22.16 -17.10 -7.34
N ASN A 267 -21.56 -18.09 -8.00
CA ASN A 267 -20.68 -19.10 -7.43
C ASN A 267 -19.19 -18.85 -7.75
N ALA A 268 -18.82 -17.62 -8.13
CA ALA A 268 -17.43 -17.29 -8.44
C ALA A 268 -16.50 -17.70 -7.28
N ALA A 269 -15.31 -18.18 -7.66
CA ALA A 269 -14.25 -18.45 -6.71
C ALA A 269 -13.45 -17.17 -6.45
N LEU A 270 -12.85 -17.07 -5.28
CA LEU A 270 -11.87 -16.03 -4.97
C LEU A 270 -10.51 -16.68 -4.78
N GLU A 271 -9.48 -16.08 -5.36
CA GLU A 271 -8.09 -16.46 -5.14
C GLU A 271 -7.35 -15.35 -4.40
N PHE A 272 -6.81 -15.68 -3.22
CA PHE A 272 -6.11 -14.75 -2.35
C PHE A 272 -4.61 -14.97 -2.48
N PHE A 273 -3.89 -13.92 -2.84
CA PHE A 273 -2.44 -13.86 -2.83
C PHE A 273 -1.99 -13.31 -1.48
N VAL A 274 -1.49 -14.19 -0.62
CA VAL A 274 -1.14 -13.92 0.77
C VAL A 274 0.37 -13.69 0.92
N LEU A 275 0.75 -12.70 1.72
CA LEU A 275 2.12 -12.38 2.11
C LEU A 275 2.57 -13.33 3.23
N THR A 276 3.21 -14.42 2.86
CA THR A 276 3.83 -15.37 3.79
C THR A 276 5.34 -15.10 3.92
N ASP A 277 6.00 -15.67 4.92
CA ASP A 277 7.46 -15.54 5.04
C ASP A 277 8.20 -16.22 3.88
N LYS A 278 7.69 -17.37 3.40
CA LYS A 278 8.34 -18.16 2.34
C LYS A 278 8.10 -17.59 0.94
N SER A 279 7.07 -16.78 0.76
CA SER A 279 6.80 -16.06 -0.50
C SER A 279 7.57 -14.75 -0.61
N ARG A 280 8.30 -14.33 0.44
CA ARG A 280 9.09 -13.10 0.43
C ARG A 280 10.57 -13.38 0.29
N LEU A 281 11.24 -12.60 -0.55
CA LEU A 281 12.70 -12.59 -0.69
C LEU A 281 13.23 -11.22 -0.32
N SER A 282 14.27 -11.20 0.48
CA SER A 282 14.88 -9.97 1.00
C SER A 282 16.32 -9.87 0.52
N PHE A 283 16.66 -8.75 -0.11
CA PHE A 283 18.00 -8.47 -0.61
C PHE A 283 18.49 -7.15 -0.01
N PRO A 284 19.63 -7.12 0.69
CA PRO A 284 20.17 -5.87 1.21
C PRO A 284 20.64 -4.96 0.06
N PHE A 285 20.56 -3.65 0.27
CA PHE A 285 21.19 -2.68 -0.64
C PHE A 285 21.94 -1.60 0.15
N ASP A 286 22.96 -1.03 -0.49
CA ASP A 286 23.68 0.17 -0.06
C ASP A 286 23.86 1.05 -1.30
N LEU A 287 23.25 2.22 -1.28
CA LEU A 287 23.18 3.15 -2.41
C LEU A 287 23.70 4.51 -1.98
N LYS A 288 24.72 5.01 -2.68
CA LYS A 288 25.14 6.41 -2.59
C LYS A 288 24.50 7.20 -3.73
N VAL A 289 23.87 8.32 -3.38
CA VAL A 289 23.16 9.21 -4.29
C VAL A 289 23.83 10.56 -4.25
N THR A 290 24.24 11.06 -5.41
CA THR A 290 24.69 12.45 -5.57
C THR A 290 23.47 13.33 -5.76
N LEU A 291 23.38 14.41 -5.00
CA LEU A 291 22.27 15.36 -5.09
C LEU A 291 22.53 16.34 -6.25
N PRO A 292 21.49 16.75 -6.99
CA PRO A 292 21.60 17.70 -8.09
C PRO A 292 22.01 19.11 -7.63
#